data_AF-A0A2S6AYY0-F1
#
_entry.id   AF-A0A2S6AYY0-F1
#
_cell.length_a   1.000
_cell.length_b   1.000
_cell.length_c   1.000
_cell.angle_alpha   90.00
_cell.angle_beta   90.00
_cell.angle_gamma   90.00
#
_symmetry.space_group_name_H-M   'P 1'
#
loop_
_entity.id
_entity.type
_entity.pdbx_description
1 polymer ?
#
loop_
_entity_poly.entity_id
_entity_poly.type
_entity_poly.pdbx_seq_one_letter_code
_entity_poly.pdbx_strand_id
1 'polypeptide(L)' 'DGPAAAVLAEAYPGREIVQIPCRALIWQNGSLHCVTMQLPEGLLAA' A
#
# COMPACT_ATOMS: atom_id res chain seq x y z
N ASP A 1 -12.39 -7.43 -2.91
CA ASP A 1 -11.44 -7.23 -1.80
C ASP A 1 -10.59 -8.46 -1.53
N GLY A 2 -11.16 -9.56 -1.02
CA GLY A 2 -10.40 -10.79 -0.68
C GLY A 2 -9.48 -11.35 -1.78
N PRO A 3 -9.91 -11.47 -3.05
CA PRO A 3 -9.03 -11.98 -4.11
C PRO A 3 -7.76 -11.15 -4.34
N ALA A 4 -7.84 -9.83 -4.21
CA ALA A 4 -6.67 -8.96 -4.36
C ALA A 4 -5.66 -9.18 -3.21
N ALA A 5 -6.15 -9.37 -1.98
CA ALA A 5 -5.30 -9.70 -0.84
C ALA A 5 -4.61 -11.06 -1.01
N ALA A 6 -5.31 -12.07 -1.55
CA ALA A 6 -4.74 -13.39 -1.82
C ALA A 6 -3.60 -13.34 -2.85
N VAL A 7 -3.77 -12.60 -3.94
CA VAL A 7 -2.72 -12.40 -4.96
C VAL A 7 -1.48 -11.72 -4.36
N LEU A 8 -1.68 -10.70 -3.52
CA LEU A 8 -0.56 -10.02 -2.86
C LEU A 8 0.15 -10.92 -1.84
N ALA A 9 -0.58 -11.77 -1.11
CA ALA A 9 0.00 -12.71 -0.16
C ALA A 9 0.87 -13.77 -0.87
N GLU A 10 0.44 -14.26 -2.04
CA GLU A 10 1.24 -15.17 -2.86
C GLU A 10 2.52 -14.50 -3.38
N ALA A 11 2.41 -13.26 -3.85
CA ALA A 11 3.55 -12.51 -4.39
C ALA A 11 4.57 -12.07 -3.32
N TYR A 12 4.13 -11.87 -2.08
CA TYR A 12 4.96 -11.34 -0.98
C TYR A 12 4.86 -12.18 0.30
N PRO A 13 5.32 -13.45 0.30
CA PRO A 13 5.09 -14.40 1.39
C PRO A 13 5.75 -14.04 2.73
N GLY A 14 6.74 -13.13 2.73
CA GLY A 14 7.39 -12.61 3.94
C GLY A 14 6.81 -11.29 4.45
N ARG A 15 5.68 -10.82 3.91
CA ARG A 15 5.06 -9.55 4.26
C ARG A 15 3.62 -9.75 4.70
N GLU A 16 3.20 -8.97 5.70
CA GLU A 16 1.79 -8.89 6.09
C GLU A 16 1.00 -8.04 5.10
N ILE A 17 -0.16 -8.53 4.66
CA ILE A 17 -1.07 -7.79 3.79
C ILE A 17 -2.19 -7.17 4.62
N VAL A 18 -2.10 -5.85 4.86
CA VAL A 18 -3.10 -5.09 5.60
C VAL A 18 -4.04 -4.36 4.63
N GLN A 19 -5.34 -4.69 4.69
CA GLN A 19 -6.35 -4.04 3.85
C GLN A 19 -6.86 -2.75 4.48
N ILE A 20 -6.91 -1.66 3.72
CA ILE A 20 -7.40 -0.35 4.18
C ILE A 20 -8.60 0.10 3.34
N PRO A 21 -9.75 0.46 3.96
CA PRO A 21 -10.92 0.93 3.22
C PRO A 21 -10.67 2.34 2.63
N CYS A 22 -10.29 2.40 1.35
CA CYS A 22 -9.90 3.65 0.68
C CYS A 22 -11.03 4.39 -0.05
N ARG A 23 -12.31 4.05 0.19
CA ARG A 23 -13.44 4.63 -0.57
C ARG A 23 -13.49 6.17 -0.47
N ALA A 24 -13.15 6.74 0.69
CA ALA A 24 -13.06 8.19 0.88
C ALA A 24 -11.98 8.87 0.01
N LEU A 25 -10.87 8.17 -0.28
CA LEU A 25 -9.81 8.66 -1.18
C LEU A 25 -10.21 8.51 -2.66
N ILE A 26 -10.92 7.42 -2.99
CA ILE A 26 -11.41 7.16 -4.36
C ILE A 26 -12.36 8.26 -4.82
N TRP A 27 -13.23 8.75 -3.94
CA TRP A 27 -14.11 9.89 -4.25
C TRP A 27 -13.37 11.20 -4.52
N GLN A 28 -12.10 11.29 -4.12
CA GLN A 28 -11.20 12.41 -4.41
C GLN A 28 -10.18 12.03 -5.52
N ASN A 29 -10.54 11.06 -6.37
CA ASN A 29 -9.76 10.62 -7.54
C ASN A 29 -8.40 9.98 -7.21
N GLY A 30 -8.22 9.45 -6.00
CA GLY A 30 -6.98 8.79 -5.56
C GLY A 30 -7.19 7.50 -4.78
N SER A 31 -6.10 6.91 -4.32
CA SER A 31 -6.11 5.76 -3.38
C SER A 31 -4.88 5.85 -2.46
N LEU A 32 -4.62 4.82 -1.66
CA LEU A 32 -3.56 4.83 -0.65
C LEU A 32 -2.19 5.20 -1.22
N HIS A 33 -1.79 4.60 -2.35
CA HIS A 33 -0.50 4.91 -3.00
C HIS A 33 -0.37 6.39 -3.36
N CYS A 34 -1.46 7.00 -3.87
CA CYS A 34 -1.49 8.39 -4.32
C CYS A 34 -1.20 9.40 -3.21
N VAL A 35 -1.37 9.02 -1.94
CA VAL A 35 -1.22 9.91 -0.77
C VAL A 35 -0.03 9.53 0.11
N THR A 36 0.84 8.64 -0.37
CA THR A 36 2.02 8.19 0.36
C THR A 36 3.29 8.41 -0.46
N MET A 37 4.39 8.65 0.24
CA MET A 37 5.73 8.67 -0.36
C MET A 37 6.63 7.81 0.53
N GLN A 38 7.26 6.79 -0.05
CA GLN A 38 8.30 6.04 0.66
C GLN A 38 9.62 6.79 0.54
N LEU A 39 10.28 7.01 1.68
CA LEU A 39 11.65 7.52 1.74
C LEU A 39 12.54 6.33 2.09
N PRO A 40 13.52 5.97 1.25
CA PRO A 40 14.39 4.84 1.54
C PRO A 40 15.24 5.10 2.78
N GLU A 41 15.67 4.01 3.42
CA GLU A 41 16.61 4.08 4.54
C GLU A 41 17.91 4.80 4.10
N GLY A 42 18.42 5.68 4.97
CA GLY A 42 19.64 6.45 4.69
C GLY A 42 19.46 7.67 3.78
N LEU A 43 18.24 8.00 3.32
CA LEU A 43 18.02 9.13 2.40
C LEU A 43 18.59 10.48 2.91
N LEU A 44 18.61 10.69 4.23
CA LEU A 44 19.09 11.92 4.87
C LEU A 44 20.45 11.75 5.58
N ALA A 45 21.11 10.60 5.43
CA ALA A 45 22.44 10.39 6.01
C ALA A 45 23.47 11.25 5.25
N ALA A 46 24.25 12.03 6.01
CA ALA A 46 25.25 12.97 5.50
C ALA A 46 26.46 12.29 4.84
#